data_AF-A0A1F3YC71-F1
#
_entry.id   AF-A0A1F3YC71-F1
#
_cell.length_a   1.000
_cell.length_b   1.000
_cell.length_c   1.000
_cell.angle_alpha   90.00
_cell.angle_beta   90.00
_cell.angle_gamma   90.00
#
_symmetry.space_group_name_H-M   'P 1'
#
loop_
_entity.id
_entity.type
_entity.pdbx_description
1 polymer ?
#
loop_
_entity_poly.entity_id
_entity_poly.type
_entity_poly.pdbx_seq_one_letter_code
_entity_poly.pdbx_strand_id
1 'polypeptide(L)'
;MKEVKIIKRYQNRKLYDTHESSYVTLDEIAKMIKGGEDLRVIDNKTKNDITAATLTQLLYESERKAKTQPSVDLLKEIIRHGDGSFSGYIQAKISTEIARFDQDAAKDIAAATANTRAAVMNQ
;
A
#
# COMPACT_ATOMS: atom_id res chain seq x y z
N MET A 1 10.70 18.70 7.42
CA MET A 1 10.52 17.23 7.38
C MET A 1 9.31 16.91 8.22
N LYS A 2 8.36 16.09 7.72
CA LYS A 2 7.21 15.67 8.52
C LYS A 2 7.72 14.68 9.57
N GLU A 3 7.49 14.96 10.84
CA GLU A 3 7.96 14.11 11.93
C GLU A 3 7.15 12.81 11.96
N VAL A 4 7.84 11.67 12.08
CA VAL A 4 7.18 10.35 12.10
C VAL A 4 6.77 10.03 13.53
N LYS A 5 5.46 9.86 13.75
CA LYS A 5 4.91 9.56 15.07
C LYS A 5 5.24 8.14 15.49
N ILE A 6 5.76 7.95 16.72
CA ILE A 6 6.09 6.61 17.23
C ILE A 6 4.96 6.11 18.13
N ILE A 7 4.35 5.00 17.74
CA ILE A 7 3.38 4.26 18.52
C ILE A 7 4.06 3.03 19.13
N LYS A 8 4.03 2.89 20.46
CA LYS A 8 4.52 1.69 21.14
C LYS A 8 3.38 0.69 21.32
N ARG A 9 3.57 -0.55 20.88
CA ARG A 9 2.65 -1.66 21.13
C ARG A 9 3.10 -2.47 22.33
N TYR A 10 2.21 -2.66 23.29
CA TYR A 10 2.44 -3.46 24.49
C TYR A 10 1.83 -4.86 24.34
N GLN A 11 2.30 -5.80 25.17
CA GLN A 11 1.91 -7.22 25.11
C GLN A 11 0.40 -7.44 25.36
N ASN A 12 -0.24 -6.55 26.13
CA ASN A 12 -1.69 -6.51 26.32
C ASN A 12 -2.45 -5.83 25.17
N ARG A 13 -1.85 -5.76 23.98
CA ARG A 13 -2.34 -5.11 22.76
C ARG A 13 -2.61 -3.59 22.88
N LYS A 14 -2.28 -2.95 24.00
CA LYS A 14 -2.38 -1.48 24.13
C LYS A 14 -1.40 -0.80 23.19
N LEU A 15 -1.85 0.30 22.58
CA LEU A 15 -1.06 1.15 21.71
C LEU A 15 -0.88 2.48 22.42
N TYR A 16 0.36 2.95 22.52
CA TYR A 16 0.71 4.17 23.22
C TYR A 16 1.39 5.14 22.27
N ASP A 17 0.80 6.31 22.09
CA ASP A 17 1.37 7.40 21.33
C ASP A 17 2.41 8.12 22.17
N THR A 18 3.66 8.09 21.71
CA THR A 18 4.78 8.73 22.43
C THR A 18 4.81 10.25 22.29
N HIS A 19 4.10 10.81 21.32
CA HIS A 19 4.00 12.25 21.10
C HIS A 19 2.91 12.85 22.01
N GLU A 20 1.70 12.28 21.97
CA GLU A 20 0.57 12.72 22.81
C GLU A 20 0.63 12.18 24.24
N SER A 21 1.62 11.33 24.53
CA SER A 21 1.79 10.66 25.82
C SER A 21 0.53 9.93 26.32
N SER A 22 -0.25 9.36 25.40
CA SER A 22 -1.57 8.78 25.69
C SER A 22 -1.78 7.43 25.01
N TYR A 23 -2.75 6.66 25.50
CA TYR A 23 -3.18 5.43 24.85
C TYR A 23 -4.11 5.74 23.69
N VAL A 24 -3.91 5.04 22.58
CA VAL A 24 -4.72 5.16 21.37
C VAL A 24 -5.26 3.80 20.93
N THR A 25 -6.29 3.83 20.11
CA THR A 25 -6.94 2.67 19.49
C THR A 25 -6.48 2.50 18.05
N LEU A 26 -6.72 1.32 17.47
CA LEU A 26 -6.48 1.09 16.03
C LEU A 26 -7.33 2.01 15.15
N ASP A 27 -8.55 2.35 15.57
CA ASP A 27 -9.43 3.26 14.84
C ASP A 27 -8.89 4.71 14.84
N GLU A 28 -8.27 5.15 15.94
CA GLU A 28 -7.61 6.46 16.00
C GLU A 28 -6.37 6.50 15.12
N ILE A 29 -5.55 5.45 15.15
CA ILE A 29 -4.40 5.31 14.22
C ILE A 29 -4.88 5.34 12.76
N ALA A 30 -5.98 4.68 12.43
CA ALA A 30 -6.56 4.73 11.09
C ALA A 30 -6.96 6.15 10.68
N LYS A 31 -7.50 6.95 11.62
CA LYS A 31 -7.86 8.35 11.37
C LYS A 31 -6.61 9.21 11.16
N MET A 32 -5.56 9.03 11.95
CA MET A 32 -4.27 9.74 11.80
C MET A 32 -3.70 9.52 10.39
N ILE A 33 -3.63 8.26 9.94
CA ILE A 33 -3.12 7.92 8.60
C ILE A 33 -3.99 8.53 7.51
N LYS A 34 -5.31 8.49 7.65
CA LYS A 34 -6.24 9.13 6.70
C LYS A 34 -6.10 10.66 6.69
N GLY A 35 -5.69 11.27 7.80
CA GLY A 35 -5.31 12.68 7.91
C GLY A 35 -3.94 12.99 7.30
N GLY A 36 -3.24 11.97 6.80
CA GLY A 36 -1.93 12.08 6.17
C GLY A 36 -0.77 12.07 7.15
N GLU A 37 -0.99 11.77 8.43
CA GLU A 37 0.10 11.58 9.39
C GLU A 37 0.94 10.35 9.03
N ASP A 38 2.25 10.46 9.24
CA ASP A 38 3.18 9.34 9.08
C ASP A 38 3.50 8.77 10.46
N LEU A 39 3.49 7.44 10.58
CA LEU A 39 3.66 6.77 11.86
C LEU A 39 4.40 5.45 11.74
N ARG A 40 5.11 5.10 12.81
CA ARG A 40 5.76 3.80 13.00
C ARG A 40 5.27 3.15 14.27
N VAL A 41 5.06 1.84 14.20
CA VAL A 41 4.64 1.03 15.34
C VAL A 41 5.79 0.15 15.79
N ILE A 42 6.24 0.34 17.02
CA ILE A 42 7.36 -0.38 17.62
C ILE A 42 6.85 -1.29 18.73
N ASP A 43 7.23 -2.56 18.72
CA ASP A 43 6.93 -3.46 19.84
C ASP A 43 7.71 -3.01 21.07
N ASN A 44 7.02 -2.78 22.20
CA ASN A 44 7.65 -2.25 23.39
C ASN A 44 8.64 -3.25 24.04
N LYS A 45 8.44 -4.55 23.87
CA LYS A 45 9.28 -5.60 24.46
C LYS A 45 10.50 -5.88 23.58
N THR A 46 10.28 -6.16 22.29
CA THR A 46 11.35 -6.58 21.36
C THR A 46 12.04 -5.42 20.68
N LYS A 47 11.44 -4.23 20.69
CA LYS A 47 11.88 -3.04 19.93
C LYS A 47 11.84 -3.21 18.41
N ASN A 48 11.22 -4.28 17.91
CA ASN A 48 11.07 -4.50 16.48
C ASN A 48 10.06 -3.50 15.88
N ASP A 49 10.34 -3.09 14.65
CA ASP A 49 9.36 -2.40 13.83
C ASP A 49 8.29 -3.40 13.38
N ILE A 50 7.06 -3.14 13.83
CA ILE A 50 5.88 -3.96 13.53
C ILE A 50 4.82 -3.13 12.81
N THR A 51 5.23 -2.05 12.14
CA THR A 51 4.35 -1.14 11.40
C THR A 51 3.54 -1.91 10.36
N ALA A 52 4.20 -2.68 9.50
CA ALA A 52 3.55 -3.48 8.47
C ALA A 52 2.50 -4.44 9.03
N ALA A 53 2.83 -5.17 10.11
CA ALA A 53 1.90 -6.10 10.75
C ALA A 53 0.69 -5.38 11.36
N THR A 54 0.90 -4.21 11.96
CA THR A 54 -0.15 -3.40 12.58
C THR A 54 -1.08 -2.78 11.54
N LEU A 55 -0.53 -2.25 10.44
CA LEU A 55 -1.31 -1.72 9.32
C LEU A 55 -2.09 -2.83 8.60
N THR A 56 -1.51 -4.02 8.46
CA THR A 56 -2.22 -5.18 7.92
C THR A 56 -3.41 -5.56 8.81
N GLN A 57 -3.23 -5.58 10.14
CA GLN A 57 -4.33 -5.80 11.07
C GLN A 57 -5.42 -4.73 10.93
N LEU A 58 -5.03 -3.46 10.80
CA LEU A 58 -5.95 -2.34 10.64
C LEU A 58 -6.79 -2.46 9.36
N LEU A 59 -6.17 -2.83 8.23
CA LEU A 59 -6.87 -3.10 6.97
C LEU A 59 -7.89 -4.23 7.15
N TYR A 60 -7.49 -5.33 7.78
CA TYR A 60 -8.40 -6.47 8.03
C TYR A 60 -9.57 -6.10 8.94
N GLU A 61 -9.33 -5.34 10.01
CA GLU A 61 -10.40 -4.88 10.91
C GLU A 61 -11.34 -3.89 10.23
N SER A 62 -10.81 -3.04 9.34
CA SER A 62 -11.62 -2.12 8.53
C SER A 62 -12.54 -2.89 7.59
N GLU A 63 -12.04 -3.95 6.94
CA GLU A 63 -12.82 -4.81 6.07
C GLU A 63 -13.93 -5.56 6.83
N ARG A 64 -13.62 -6.07 8.03
CA ARG A 64 -14.63 -6.71 8.91
C ARG A 64 -15.77 -5.77 9.31
N LYS A 65 -15.49 -4.47 9.42
CA LYS A 65 -16.49 -3.43 9.75
C LYS A 65 -17.17 -2.87 8.49
N ALA A 66 -16.68 -3.18 7.30
CA ALA A 66 -17.21 -2.65 6.05
C ALA A 66 -18.62 -3.19 5.79
N LYS A 67 -19.48 -2.34 5.21
CA LYS A 67 -20.83 -2.73 4.80
C LYS A 67 -20.85 -3.67 3.60
N THR A 68 -19.78 -3.64 2.82
CA THR A 68 -19.63 -4.41 1.58
C THR A 68 -18.35 -5.21 1.70
N GLN A 69 -18.46 -6.52 1.48
CA GLN A 69 -17.33 -7.43 1.46
C GLN A 69 -16.69 -7.48 0.07
N PRO A 70 -15.44 -7.95 -0.04
CA PRO A 70 -14.79 -8.14 -1.33
C PRO A 70 -15.55 -9.22 -2.09
N SER A 71 -15.57 -9.13 -3.42
CA SER A 71 -16.16 -10.19 -4.23
C SER A 71 -15.40 -11.51 -4.02
N VAL A 72 -16.14 -12.61 -3.97
CA VAL A 72 -15.55 -13.96 -3.84
C VAL A 72 -14.58 -14.24 -4.99
N ASP A 73 -14.86 -13.72 -6.18
CA ASP A 73 -13.99 -13.91 -7.35
C ASP A 73 -12.65 -13.19 -7.20
N LEU A 74 -12.63 -11.97 -6.64
CA LEU A 74 -11.38 -11.28 -6.31
C LEU A 74 -10.56 -12.07 -5.29
N LEU A 75 -11.21 -12.59 -4.23
CA LEU A 75 -10.53 -13.39 -3.22
C LEU A 75 -9.91 -14.65 -3.82
N LYS A 76 -10.63 -15.34 -4.71
CA LYS A 76 -10.11 -16.49 -5.45
C LYS A 76 -8.94 -16.11 -6.37
N GLU A 77 -8.99 -14.94 -7.01
CA GLU A 77 -7.90 -14.44 -7.85
C GLU A 77 -6.63 -14.17 -7.03
N ILE A 78 -6.78 -13.52 -5.86
CA ILE A 78 -5.67 -13.30 -4.92
C ILE A 78 -5.05 -14.63 -4.47
N ILE A 79 -5.86 -15.61 -4.12
CA ILE A 79 -5.36 -16.94 -3.70
C ILE A 79 -4.60 -17.63 -4.82
N ARG A 80 -5.10 -17.54 -6.07
CA ARG A 80 -4.47 -18.21 -7.23
C ARG A 80 -3.19 -17.52 -7.70
N HIS A 81 -3.13 -16.20 -7.68
CA HIS A 81 -2.08 -15.43 -8.36
C HIS A 81 -1.20 -14.60 -7.42
N GLY A 82 -1.58 -14.44 -6.16
CA GLY A 82 -0.87 -13.62 -5.18
C GLY A 82 0.08 -14.37 -4.25
N ASP A 83 0.41 -15.63 -4.57
CA ASP A 83 1.16 -16.51 -3.67
C ASP A 83 0.53 -16.57 -2.26
N GLY A 84 -0.80 -16.65 -2.23
CA GLY A 84 -1.58 -16.64 -0.98
C GLY A 84 -1.62 -15.31 -0.23
N SER A 85 -1.10 -14.21 -0.79
CA SER A 85 -1.06 -12.89 -0.15
C SER A 85 -1.66 -11.77 -0.99
N PHE A 86 -2.31 -10.80 -0.33
CA PHE A 86 -2.77 -9.56 -0.99
C PHE A 86 -1.61 -8.77 -1.58
N SER A 87 -0.47 -8.71 -0.89
CA SER A 87 0.72 -7.97 -1.35
C SER A 87 1.28 -8.57 -2.64
N GLY A 88 1.40 -9.90 -2.72
CA GLY A 88 1.88 -10.58 -3.92
C GLY A 88 0.93 -10.38 -5.10
N TYR A 89 -0.39 -10.44 -4.85
CA TYR A 89 -1.38 -10.16 -5.89
C TYR A 89 -1.28 -8.73 -6.42
N ILE A 90 -1.22 -7.74 -5.52
CA ILE A 90 -1.08 -6.33 -5.90
C ILE A 90 0.23 -6.10 -6.65
N GLN A 91 1.36 -6.65 -6.19
CA GLN A 91 2.64 -6.53 -6.90
C GLN A 91 2.59 -7.15 -8.29
N ALA A 92 2.02 -8.35 -8.44
CA ALA A 92 1.89 -9.01 -9.73
C ALA A 92 1.04 -8.18 -10.71
N LYS A 93 -0.09 -7.63 -10.25
CA LYS A 93 -0.99 -6.82 -11.09
C LYS A 93 -0.42 -5.44 -11.39
N ILE A 94 0.08 -4.71 -10.39
CA ILE A 94 0.71 -3.39 -10.61
C ILE A 94 1.92 -3.51 -11.53
N SER A 95 2.79 -4.50 -11.34
CA SER A 95 3.96 -4.68 -12.21
C SER A 95 3.55 -4.96 -13.66
N THR A 96 2.46 -5.70 -13.85
CA THR A 96 1.89 -5.95 -15.19
C THR A 96 1.36 -4.67 -15.82
N GLU A 97 0.62 -3.85 -15.08
CA GLU A 97 0.11 -2.57 -15.60
C GLU A 97 1.24 -1.57 -15.88
N ILE A 98 2.23 -1.43 -15.00
CA ILE A 98 3.42 -0.58 -15.24
C ILE A 98 4.16 -1.02 -16.50
N ALA A 99 4.38 -2.33 -16.67
CA ALA A 99 5.04 -2.86 -17.86
C ALA A 99 4.25 -2.57 -19.15
N ARG A 100 2.91 -2.55 -19.09
CA ARG A 100 2.06 -2.16 -20.23
C ARG A 100 2.18 -0.67 -20.52
N PHE A 101 2.18 0.19 -19.51
CA PHE A 101 2.39 1.63 -19.67
C PHE A 101 3.74 1.94 -20.32
N ASP A 102 4.83 1.28 -19.90
CA ASP A 102 6.15 1.46 -20.51
C ASP A 102 6.17 1.01 -21.98
N GLN A 103 5.47 -0.08 -22.30
CA GLN A 103 5.39 -0.61 -23.65
C GLN A 103 4.56 0.29 -24.58
N ASP A 104 3.47 0.87 -24.08
CA ASP A 104 2.63 1.78 -24.83
C ASP A 104 3.33 3.13 -25.04
N ALA A 105 4.01 3.67 -24.01
CA ALA A 105 4.87 4.84 -24.16
C ALA A 105 6.02 4.62 -25.16
N ALA A 106 6.65 3.43 -25.15
CA ALA A 106 7.68 3.08 -26.11
C ALA A 106 7.14 2.98 -27.55
N LYS A 107 5.92 2.46 -27.73
CA LYS A 107 5.25 2.41 -29.05
C LYS A 107 4.90 3.82 -29.54
N ASP A 108 4.43 4.70 -28.67
CA ASP A 108 4.08 6.07 -29.03
C ASP A 108 5.32 6.89 -29.45
N ILE A 109 6.43 6.73 -28.73
CA ILE A 109 7.72 7.34 -29.09
C ILE A 109 8.25 6.75 -30.42
N ALA A 110 8.13 5.44 -30.62
CA ALA A 110 8.54 4.79 -31.87
C ALA A 110 7.70 5.26 -33.06
N ALA A 111 6.38 5.42 -32.88
CA ALA A 111 5.46 5.93 -33.91
C ALA A 111 5.75 7.41 -34.25
N ALA A 112 6.02 8.26 -33.25
CA ALA A 112 6.37 9.66 -33.46
C ALA A 112 7.74 9.82 -34.18
N THR A 113 8.72 8.98 -33.84
CA THR A 113 10.04 8.98 -34.48
C THR A 113 9.97 8.50 -35.92
N ALA A 114 9.13 7.50 -36.22
CA ALA A 114 8.91 7.00 -37.57
C ALA A 114 8.24 8.07 -38.48
N ASN A 115 7.22 8.78 -37.99
CA ASN A 115 6.56 9.85 -38.74
C ASN A 115 7.50 11.04 -39.01
N THR A 116 8.32 11.42 -38.03
CA THR A 116 9.28 12.53 -38.19
C THR A 116 10.36 12.18 -39.20
N ARG A 117 10.85 10.92 -39.20
CA ARG A 117 11.87 10.44 -40.14
C ARG A 117 11.34 10.32 -41.56
N ALA A 118 10.08 9.93 -41.75
CA ALA A 118 9.41 9.92 -43.05
C ALA A 118 9.21 11.33 -43.63
N ALA A 119 8.93 12.33 -42.78
CA ALA A 119 8.75 13.72 -43.20
C ALA A 119 10.05 14.40 -43.68
N VAL A 120 11.21 14.03 -43.11
CA VAL A 120 12.52 14.59 -43.47
C VAL A 120 13.10 13.97 -44.76
N MET A 121 12.67 12.75 -45.13
CA MET A 121 13.14 12.05 -46.33
C MET A 121 12.39 12.41 -47.62
N ASN A 122 11.32 13.20 -47.54
CA ASN A 122 10.49 13.61 -48.68
C ASN A 122 10.63 15.11 -49.04
N GLN A 123 11.76 15.73 -48.66
CA GLN A 123 12.17 17.08 -49.06
C GLN A 123 13.48 17.04 -49.82
#